data_AF-A0A0B1SEN3-F1
#
_entry.id   AF-A0A0B1SEN3-F1
#
_cell.length_a   1.000
_cell.length_b   1.000
_cell.length_c   1.000
_cell.angle_alpha   90.00
_cell.angle_beta   90.00
_cell.angle_gamma   90.00
#
_symmetry.space_group_name_H-M   'P 1'
#
loop_
_entity.id
_entity.type
_entity.pdbx_description
1 polymer ?
#
loop_
_entity_poly.entity_id
_entity_poly.type
_entity_poly.pdbx_seq_one_letter_code
_entity_poly.pdbx_strand_id
1 'polypeptide(L)'
;KPNDRIFVYFSDHGDVGMLIFPKDLLTVKQLNETLNWMHQNDRYSQMVFYIEACYSGSMFENILTNDMNVYAVTAANGKQPSYATHCTNGMRLPCLGDEFTASWTEDSDE
;
A
#
# COMPACT_ATOMS: atom_id res chain seq x y z
N LYS A 1 -11.94 -13.71 9.69
CA LYS A 1 -12.88 -14.86 9.53
C LYS A 1 -13.22 -14.96 8.05
N PRO A 2 -13.70 -16.10 7.55
CA PRO A 2 -13.95 -16.30 6.12
C PRO A 2 -14.88 -15.26 5.48
N ASN A 3 -15.77 -14.63 6.25
CA ASN A 3 -16.71 -13.61 5.77
C ASN A 3 -16.25 -12.17 6.02
N ASP A 4 -15.09 -11.96 6.63
CA ASP A 4 -14.63 -10.61 6.95
C ASP A 4 -14.14 -9.91 5.68
N ARG A 5 -14.40 -8.61 5.58
CA ARG A 5 -13.76 -7.73 4.61
C ARG A 5 -12.62 -6.99 5.30
N ILE A 6 -11.45 -6.95 4.67
CA ILE A 6 -10.26 -6.33 5.24
C ILE A 6 -9.86 -5.15 4.37
N PHE A 7 -9.62 -4.01 5.00
CA PHE A 7 -8.92 -2.89 4.39
C PHE A 7 -7.54 -2.76 5.05
N VAL A 8 -6.50 -2.76 4.24
CA VAL A 8 -5.12 -2.52 4.67
C VAL A 8 -4.62 -1.26 3.99
N TYR A 9 -4.08 -0.34 4.79
CA TYR A 9 -3.43 0.87 4.31
C TYR A 9 -2.01 0.94 4.87
N PHE A 10 -1.04 1.14 4.00
CA PHE A 10 0.37 1.33 4.33
C PHE A 10 0.86 2.67 3.77
N SER A 11 1.61 3.42 4.57
CA SER A 11 2.23 4.70 4.19
C SER A 11 3.61 4.82 4.81
N ASP A 12 4.64 4.78 3.98
CA ASP A 12 6.04 5.05 4.34
C ASP A 12 6.87 5.17 3.04
N HIS A 13 8.17 4.97 3.14
CA HIS A 13 9.07 4.77 2.03
C HIS A 13 8.95 3.36 1.43
N GLY A 14 9.34 3.27 0.17
CA GLY A 14 9.48 2.01 -0.55
C GLY A 14 10.59 2.09 -1.59
N ASP A 15 10.98 0.92 -2.06
CA ASP A 15 11.88 0.72 -3.18
C ASP A 15 11.33 -0.44 -4.04
N VAL A 16 11.98 -0.76 -5.15
CA VAL A 16 11.56 -1.83 -6.04
C VAL A 16 11.49 -3.16 -5.27
N GLY A 17 10.26 -3.66 -5.09
CA GLY A 17 9.97 -4.93 -4.43
C GLY A 17 10.07 -4.90 -2.91
N MET A 18 10.03 -3.73 -2.25
CA MET A 18 10.02 -3.66 -0.79
C MET A 18 9.34 -2.42 -0.21
N LEU A 19 8.76 -2.59 0.98
CA LEU A 19 8.29 -1.52 1.84
C LEU A 19 9.17 -1.42 3.08
N ILE A 20 9.38 -0.19 3.56
CA ILE A 20 10.32 0.09 4.65
C ILE A 20 9.56 0.28 5.96
N PHE A 21 10.02 -0.39 7.01
CA PHE A 21 9.56 -0.17 8.38
C PHE A 21 10.71 0.51 9.16
N PRO A 22 10.43 1.16 10.31
CA PRO A 22 11.45 1.88 11.06
C PRO A 22 12.70 1.06 11.45
N LYS A 23 12.59 -0.26 11.51
CA LYS A 23 13.68 -1.18 11.89
C LYS A 23 13.75 -2.46 11.04
N ASP A 24 12.94 -2.56 10.00
CA ASP A 24 12.83 -3.79 9.20
C ASP A 24 12.34 -3.48 7.78
N LEU A 25 12.25 -4.51 6.94
CA LEU A 25 11.77 -4.43 5.57
C LEU A 25 10.71 -5.49 5.34
N LEU A 26 9.66 -5.12 4.60
CA LEU A 26 8.70 -6.07 4.04
C LEU A 26 8.97 -6.21 2.56
N THR A 27 9.55 -7.33 2.16
CA THR A 27 9.78 -7.64 0.75
C THR A 27 8.48 -8.07 0.07
N VAL A 28 8.42 -7.89 -1.26
CA VAL A 28 7.32 -8.37 -2.08
C VAL A 28 7.10 -9.88 -1.96
N LYS A 29 8.19 -10.64 -1.77
CA LYS A 29 8.12 -12.08 -1.52
C LYS A 29 7.37 -12.37 -0.23
N GLN A 30 7.74 -11.73 0.88
CA GLN A 30 7.08 -11.92 2.18
C GLN A 30 5.61 -11.52 2.15
N LEU A 31 5.28 -10.39 1.51
CA LEU A 31 3.89 -9.95 1.35
C LEU A 31 3.08 -10.96 0.55
N ASN A 32 3.59 -11.40 -0.61
CA ASN A 32 2.89 -12.36 -1.46
C ASN A 32 2.73 -13.74 -0.79
N GLU A 33 3.76 -14.24 -0.09
CA GLU A 33 3.67 -15.47 0.70
C GLU A 33 2.60 -15.36 1.80
N THR A 34 2.52 -14.20 2.46
CA THR A 34 1.51 -13.94 3.49
C THR A 34 0.10 -13.91 2.92
N LEU A 35 -0.11 -13.21 1.81
CA LEU A 35 -1.42 -13.16 1.13
C LEU A 35 -1.85 -14.55 0.68
N ASN A 36 -0.94 -15.34 0.12
CA ASN A 36 -1.21 -16.72 -0.30
C ASN A 36 -1.62 -17.59 0.88
N TRP A 37 -0.89 -17.50 1.99
CA TRP A 37 -1.25 -18.22 3.20
C TRP A 37 -2.61 -17.78 3.74
N MET A 38 -2.90 -16.48 3.78
CA MET A 38 -4.18 -15.97 4.25
C MET A 38 -5.35 -16.43 3.37
N HIS A 39 -5.16 -16.46 2.04
CA HIS A 39 -6.15 -16.96 1.10
C HIS A 39 -6.42 -18.46 1.29
N GLN A 40 -5.36 -19.28 1.37
CA GLN A 40 -5.47 -20.74 1.57
C GLN A 40 -6.10 -21.15 2.91
N ASN A 41 -6.12 -20.25 3.89
CA ASN A 41 -6.63 -20.50 5.24
C ASN A 41 -7.94 -19.73 5.53
N ASP A 42 -8.67 -19.31 4.49
CA ASP A 42 -9.97 -18.63 4.59
C ASP A 42 -9.98 -17.46 5.59
N ARG A 43 -8.91 -16.65 5.58
CA ARG A 43 -8.72 -15.59 6.57
C ARG A 43 -9.56 -14.34 6.31
N TYR A 44 -10.06 -14.19 5.08
CA TYR A 44 -10.89 -13.08 4.61
C TYR A 44 -11.80 -13.52 3.45
N SER A 45 -12.86 -12.76 3.19
CA SER A 45 -13.68 -12.89 1.97
C SER A 45 -13.16 -12.01 0.84
N GLN A 46 -12.85 -10.75 1.18
CA GLN A 46 -12.36 -9.73 0.26
C GLN A 46 -11.34 -8.85 1.00
N MET A 47 -10.29 -8.43 0.29
CA MET A 47 -9.29 -7.52 0.82
C MET A 47 -9.06 -6.36 -0.14
N VAL A 48 -9.01 -5.15 0.39
CA VAL A 48 -8.52 -3.96 -0.32
C VAL A 48 -7.20 -3.53 0.30
N PHE A 49 -6.20 -3.25 -0.53
CA PHE A 49 -4.86 -2.86 -0.10
C PHE A 49 -4.45 -1.55 -0.76
N TYR A 50 -4.28 -0.49 0.03
CA TYR A 50 -3.76 0.80 -0.43
C TYR A 50 -2.31 0.96 0.05
N ILE A 51 -1.40 1.28 -0.87
CA ILE A 51 0.02 1.50 -0.56
C ILE A 51 0.44 2.89 -1.05
N GLU A 52 0.76 3.75 -0.10
CA GLU A 52 1.56 4.95 -0.31
C GLU A 52 3.04 4.62 -0.07
N ALA A 53 3.81 4.61 -1.16
CA ALA A 53 5.26 4.48 -1.16
C ALA A 53 5.82 4.68 -2.59
N CYS A 54 7.08 5.11 -2.66
CA CYS A 54 7.86 5.07 -3.89
C CYS A 54 7.91 3.64 -4.46
N TYR A 55 7.80 3.51 -5.79
CA TYR A 55 7.86 2.23 -6.51
C TYR A 55 6.80 1.20 -6.08
N SER A 56 5.76 1.61 -5.36
CA SER A 56 4.77 0.74 -4.72
C SER A 56 4.08 -0.26 -5.68
N GLY A 57 3.90 0.08 -6.94
CA GLY A 57 3.38 -0.85 -7.96
C GLY A 57 4.20 -2.14 -8.11
N SER A 58 5.50 -2.09 -7.81
CA SER A 58 6.40 -3.26 -7.83
C SER A 58 6.06 -4.32 -6.78
N MET A 59 5.21 -4.00 -5.79
CA MET A 59 4.73 -4.95 -4.79
C MET A 59 3.67 -5.92 -5.35
N PHE A 60 3.05 -5.61 -6.48
CA PHE A 60 1.95 -6.42 -7.03
C PHE A 60 2.06 -6.70 -8.54
N GLU A 61 2.79 -5.88 -9.30
CA GLU A 61 2.94 -6.02 -10.75
C GLU A 61 3.49 -7.41 -11.13
N ASN A 62 2.71 -8.19 -11.89
CA ASN A 62 3.00 -9.58 -12.27
C ASN A 62 3.20 -10.56 -11.10
N ILE A 63 2.74 -10.21 -9.89
CA ILE A 63 2.94 -11.00 -8.67
C ILE A 63 1.59 -11.36 -8.03
N LEU A 64 0.69 -10.39 -7.88
CA LEU A 64 -0.64 -10.63 -7.30
C LEU A 64 -1.53 -11.35 -8.31
N THR A 65 -2.11 -12.49 -7.93
CA THR A 65 -2.99 -13.27 -8.79
C THR A 65 -4.46 -12.87 -8.58
N ASN A 66 -5.24 -12.91 -9.68
CA ASN A 66 -6.63 -12.42 -9.69
C ASN A 66 -7.61 -13.30 -8.88
N ASP A 67 -7.22 -14.51 -8.52
CA ASP A 67 -8.04 -15.48 -7.78
C ASP A 67 -8.03 -15.27 -6.26
N MET A 68 -7.21 -14.35 -5.75
CA MET A 68 -7.02 -14.16 -4.30
C MET A 68 -8.08 -13.26 -3.64
N ASN A 69 -9.02 -12.67 -4.39
CA ASN A 69 -9.98 -11.65 -3.90
C ASN A 69 -9.29 -10.47 -3.19
N VAL A 70 -8.13 -10.05 -3.69
CA VAL A 70 -7.40 -8.87 -3.24
C VAL A 70 -7.46 -7.81 -4.33
N TYR A 71 -7.90 -6.61 -3.98
CA TYR A 71 -7.86 -5.43 -4.84
C TYR A 71 -6.80 -4.46 -4.30
N ALA A 72 -5.73 -4.24 -5.07
CA ALA A 72 -4.62 -3.40 -4.65
C ALA A 72 -4.56 -2.10 -5.46
N VAL A 73 -4.31 -0.99 -4.77
CA VAL A 73 -4.09 0.34 -5.35
C VAL A 73 -2.78 0.89 -4.78
N THR A 74 -1.93 1.44 -5.66
CA THR A 74 -0.60 1.92 -5.30
C THR A 74 -0.42 3.37 -5.75
N ALA A 75 0.25 4.18 -4.92
CA ALA A 75 0.52 5.58 -5.21
C ALA A 75 1.38 5.80 -6.46
N ALA A 76 2.24 4.82 -6.78
CA ALA A 76 3.14 4.87 -7.93
C ALA A 76 3.15 3.55 -8.69
N ASN A 77 3.59 3.58 -9.96
CA ASN A 77 3.95 2.36 -10.68
C ASN A 77 5.28 1.78 -10.16
N GLY A 78 5.67 0.59 -10.63
CA GLY A 78 6.90 -0.07 -10.17
C GLY A 78 8.22 0.59 -10.57
N LYS A 79 8.20 1.77 -11.21
CA LYS A 79 9.38 2.43 -11.80
C LYS A 79 9.51 3.91 -11.43
N GLN A 80 8.59 4.46 -10.64
CA GLN A 80 8.60 5.87 -10.28
C GLN A 80 8.38 6.10 -8.78
N PRO A 81 8.87 7.20 -8.22
CA PRO A 81 8.58 7.59 -6.85
C PRO A 81 7.12 8.06 -6.68
N SER A 82 6.62 8.06 -5.45
CA SER A 82 5.45 8.84 -5.06
C SER A 82 5.87 10.22 -4.54
N TYR A 83 4.90 11.09 -4.26
CA TYR A 83 5.15 12.49 -3.93
C TYR A 83 4.47 12.91 -2.63
N ALA A 84 5.19 13.71 -1.85
CA ALA A 84 4.63 14.39 -0.69
C ALA A 84 3.77 15.59 -1.10
N THR A 85 2.78 15.95 -0.27
CA THR A 85 1.93 17.13 -0.43
C THR A 85 1.90 17.98 0.84
N HIS A 86 1.30 19.17 0.76
CA HIS A 86 1.23 20.16 1.85
C HIS A 86 2.60 20.55 2.45
N CYS A 87 3.64 20.54 1.61
CA CYS A 87 5.01 20.88 2.01
C CYS A 87 5.22 22.37 2.31
N THR A 88 4.39 23.24 1.74
CA THR A 88 4.43 24.69 1.99
C THR A 88 3.34 25.05 2.99
N ASN A 89 3.66 24.98 4.29
CA ASN A 89 2.68 25.16 5.39
C ASN A 89 2.84 26.47 6.18
N GLY A 90 3.73 27.39 5.76
CA GLY A 90 3.95 28.68 6.44
C GLY A 90 4.61 28.60 7.83
N MET A 91 4.66 27.41 8.43
CA MET A 91 5.17 27.14 9.78
C MET A 91 6.57 26.50 9.78
N ARG A 92 7.19 26.32 8.60
CA ARG A 92 8.46 25.59 8.41
C ARG A 92 8.41 24.14 8.93
N LEU A 93 7.23 23.52 8.91
CA LEU A 93 7.08 22.10 9.23
C LEU A 93 7.49 21.24 8.01
N PRO A 94 7.80 19.94 8.21
CA PRO A 94 7.88 18.99 7.10
C PRO A 94 6.55 18.92 6.33
N CYS A 95 6.55 18.25 5.18
CA CYS A 95 5.32 17.93 4.46
C CYS A 95 4.33 17.21 5.39
N LEU A 96 3.05 17.56 5.29
CA LEU A 96 2.01 17.09 6.20
C LEU A 96 1.21 15.91 5.66
N GLY A 97 1.46 15.50 4.42
CA GLY A 97 0.85 14.32 3.83
C GLY A 97 1.56 13.90 2.54
N ASP A 98 1.01 12.86 1.91
CA ASP A 98 1.45 12.32 0.63
C ASP A 98 0.31 12.42 -0.40
N GLU A 99 0.62 12.69 -1.66
CA GLU A 99 -0.37 13.11 -2.67
C GLU A 99 -1.46 12.07 -2.89
N PHE A 100 -1.09 10.79 -3.01
CA PHE A 100 -2.08 9.72 -3.16
C PHE A 100 -2.88 9.55 -1.87
N THR A 101 -2.21 9.57 -0.72
CA THR A 101 -2.86 9.51 0.60
C THR A 101 -3.90 10.61 0.78
N ALA A 102 -3.50 11.87 0.63
CA ALA A 102 -4.38 13.02 0.78
C ALA A 102 -5.59 12.91 -0.16
N SER A 103 -5.35 12.56 -1.43
CA SER A 103 -6.39 12.40 -2.43
C SER A 103 -7.48 11.41 -2.00
N TRP A 104 -7.13 10.18 -1.61
CA TRP A 104 -8.15 9.19 -1.26
C TRP A 104 -8.78 9.45 0.11
N THR A 105 -8.03 10.00 1.07
CA THR A 105 -8.61 10.31 2.39
C THR A 105 -9.57 11.49 2.31
N GLU A 106 -9.23 12.53 1.55
CA GLU A 106 -10.10 13.68 1.34
C GLU A 106 -11.36 13.27 0.57
N ASP A 107 -11.24 12.45 -0.48
CA ASP A 107 -12.38 11.86 -1.22
C ASP A 107 -13.28 10.99 -0.32
N SER A 108 -12.70 10.30 0.67
CA SER A 108 -13.45 9.43 1.59
C SER A 108 -14.13 10.18 2.74
N ASP A 109 -13.69 11.40 3.03
CA ASP A 109 -14.29 12.27 4.06
C ASP A 109 -15.53 13.03 3.55
N GLU A 110 -15.75 13.05 2.22
CA GLU A 110 -16.95 13.60 1.57
C GLU A 110 -18.18 12.68 1.66
#